data_AF-A0A521GGK2-F1
#
_entry.id   AF-A0A521GGK2-F1
#
_cell.length_a   1.000
_cell.length_b   1.000
_cell.length_c   1.000
_cell.angle_alpha   90.00
_cell.angle_beta   90.00
_cell.angle_gamma   90.00
#
_symmetry.space_group_name_H-M   'P 1'
#
loop_
_entity.id
_entity.type
_entity.pdbx_description
1 polymer ?
#
loop_
_entity_poly.entity_id
_entity_poly.type
_entity_poly.pdbx_seq_one_letter_code
_entity_poly.pdbx_strand_id
1 'polypeptide(L)'
;MKYSVFVLYQALPAWLTLSRPQREAFFARKAAPIFAKYADTVQVRLFDAEAFHAQVSDIMLISCNDLNQYYFFMEALRDTELFSKPYIELKDVIVTRENGYRDYEANGK
;
A
#
# COMPACT_ATOMS: atom_id res chain seq x y z
N MET A 1 -8.87 -13.04 -3.68
CA MET A 1 -8.45 -11.89 -4.51
C MET A 1 -7.44 -12.39 -5.54
N LYS A 2 -7.48 -11.95 -6.80
CA LYS A 2 -6.65 -12.51 -7.89
C LYS A 2 -5.24 -11.92 -7.97
N TYR A 3 -5.11 -10.65 -7.60
CA TYR A 3 -3.86 -9.92 -7.64
C TYR A 3 -3.42 -9.56 -6.23
N SER A 4 -2.11 -9.62 -6.02
CA SER A 4 -1.44 -9.13 -4.83
C SER A 4 -0.38 -8.12 -5.27
N VAL A 5 -0.43 -6.91 -4.74
CA VAL A 5 0.47 -5.82 -5.08
C VAL A 5 1.24 -5.43 -3.83
N PHE A 6 2.56 -5.50 -3.91
CA PHE A 6 3.44 -5.02 -2.86
C PHE A 6 3.87 -3.60 -3.20
N VAL A 7 3.47 -2.63 -2.37
CA VAL A 7 3.88 -1.23 -2.49
C VAL A 7 4.90 -0.98 -1.39
N LEU A 8 6.13 -0.67 -1.79
CA LEU A 8 7.28 -0.54 -0.90
C LEU A 8 7.61 0.94 -0.75
N TYR A 9 7.75 1.42 0.48
CA TYR A 9 8.06 2.82 0.72
C TYR A 9 9.09 3.02 1.83
N GLN A 10 9.76 4.17 1.76
CA GLN A 10 10.69 4.65 2.76
C GLN A 10 10.14 5.92 3.39
N ALA A 11 9.95 5.91 4.71
CA ALA A 11 9.65 7.09 5.49
C ALA A 11 10.82 8.07 5.41
N LEU A 12 10.51 9.32 5.08
CA LEU A 12 11.47 10.42 4.97
C LEU A 12 11.55 11.22 6.28
N PRO A 13 12.62 12.01 6.51
CA PRO A 13 12.80 12.75 7.74
C PRO A 13 11.61 13.63 8.16
N ALA A 14 10.90 14.24 7.19
CA ALA A 14 9.75 15.09 7.50
C ALA A 14 8.56 14.31 8.09
N TRP A 15 8.47 13.00 7.85
CA TRP A 15 7.51 12.12 8.53
C TRP A 15 7.98 11.77 9.94
N LEU A 16 9.27 11.49 10.09
CA LEU A 16 9.87 11.04 11.34
C LEU A 16 9.94 12.14 12.40
N THR A 17 9.94 13.41 12.00
CA THR A 17 9.83 14.54 12.94
C THR A 17 8.43 14.68 13.55
N LEU A 18 7.40 14.06 12.96
CA LEU A 18 6.07 14.02 13.55
C LEU A 18 6.04 13.10 14.77
N SER A 19 5.49 13.61 15.87
CA SER A 19 5.19 12.78 17.04
C SER A 19 4.21 11.65 16.69
N ARG A 20 4.22 10.57 17.48
CA ARG A 20 3.29 9.43 17.27
C ARG A 20 1.82 9.88 17.21
N PRO A 21 1.31 10.75 18.11
CA PRO A 21 -0.08 11.23 18.02
C PRO A 21 -0.37 12.02 16.75
N GLN A 22 0.60 12.79 16.23
CA GLN A 22 0.43 13.50 14.95
C GLN A 22 0.31 12.53 13.78
N ARG A 23 1.11 11.44 13.77
CA ARG A 23 1.05 10.39 12.75
C ARG A 23 -0.26 9.61 12.82
N GLU A 24 -0.72 9.26 14.01
CA GLU A 24 -2.03 8.60 14.22
C GLU A 24 -3.19 9.49 13.74
N ALA A 25 -3.20 10.77 14.15
CA ALA A 25 -4.20 11.72 13.70
C ALA A 25 -4.14 11.98 12.19
N PHE A 26 -2.96 11.94 11.60
CA PHE A 26 -2.80 12.00 10.15
C PHE A 26 -3.45 10.78 9.48
N PHE A 27 -3.09 9.57 9.92
CA PHE A 27 -3.61 8.33 9.36
C PHE A 27 -5.13 8.26 9.45
N ALA A 28 -5.70 8.56 10.62
CA ALA A 28 -7.14 8.55 10.86
C ALA A 28 -7.91 9.53 9.95
N ARG A 29 -7.31 10.69 9.63
CA ARG A 29 -7.98 11.72 8.81
C ARG A 29 -7.76 11.55 7.31
N LYS A 30 -6.61 11.01 6.89
CA LYS A 30 -6.19 11.01 5.48
C LYS A 30 -6.22 9.63 4.85
N ALA A 31 -5.70 8.61 5.52
CA ALA A 31 -5.57 7.26 4.96
C ALA A 31 -6.78 6.38 5.28
N ALA A 32 -7.22 6.34 6.54
CA ALA A 32 -8.31 5.47 6.99
C ALA A 32 -9.63 5.65 6.22
N PRO A 33 -10.07 6.89 5.86
CA PRO A 33 -11.28 7.06 5.05
C PRO A 33 -11.17 6.47 3.64
N ILE A 34 -9.97 6.51 3.04
CA ILE A 34 -9.73 5.91 1.73
C ILE A 34 -9.77 4.39 1.85
N PHE A 35 -9.16 3.82 2.89
CA PHE A 35 -9.18 2.38 3.12
C PHE A 35 -10.63 1.88 3.28
N ALA A 36 -11.44 2.61 4.06
CA ALA A 36 -12.86 2.30 4.23
C ALA A 36 -13.64 2.41 2.91
N LYS A 37 -13.38 3.44 2.10
CA LYS A 37 -14.05 3.65 0.80
C LYS A 37 -13.85 2.48 -0.17
N TYR A 38 -12.68 1.84 -0.16
CA TYR A 38 -12.34 0.75 -1.08
C TYR A 38 -12.41 -0.65 -0.45
N ALA A 39 -12.85 -0.78 0.81
CA ALA A 39 -12.78 -2.03 1.57
C ALA A 39 -13.49 -3.23 0.92
N ASP A 40 -14.53 -2.98 0.10
CA ASP A 40 -15.26 -4.03 -0.62
C ASP A 40 -14.49 -4.61 -1.82
N THR A 41 -13.51 -3.88 -2.34
CA THR A 41 -12.81 -4.23 -3.59
C THR A 41 -11.30 -4.42 -3.42
N VAL A 42 -10.74 -3.82 -2.38
CA VAL A 42 -9.31 -3.79 -2.05
C VAL A 42 -9.13 -4.18 -0.58
N GLN A 43 -8.26 -5.15 -0.33
CA GLN A 43 -7.81 -5.48 1.03
C GLN A 43 -6.39 -4.97 1.23
N VAL A 44 -6.15 -4.28 2.34
CA VAL A 44 -4.84 -3.70 2.68
C VAL A 44 -4.29 -4.37 3.93
N ARG A 45 -2.99 -4.71 3.89
CA ARG A 45 -2.19 -5.11 5.05
C ARG A 45 -0.91 -4.29 5.08
N LEU A 46 -0.58 -3.74 6.24
CA LEU A 46 0.60 -2.90 6.45
C LEU A 46 1.63 -3.66 7.27
N PHE A 47 2.91 -3.46 6.96
CA PHE A 47 4.02 -4.11 7.61
C PHE A 47 5.19 -3.13 7.78
N ASP A 48 5.80 -3.19 8.96
CA ASP A 48 6.98 -2.43 9.33
C ASP A 48 8.24 -3.22 8.95
N ALA A 49 9.19 -2.54 8.31
CA ALA A 49 10.44 -3.11 7.79
C ALA A 49 11.69 -2.28 8.18
N GLU A 50 11.52 -1.16 8.88
CA GLU A 50 12.56 -0.17 9.16
C GLU A 50 13.74 -0.71 9.98
N ALA A 51 13.52 -1.77 10.75
CA ALA A 51 14.57 -2.44 11.52
C ALA A 51 15.27 -3.57 10.74
N PHE A 52 14.75 -3.95 9.58
CA PHE A 52 15.14 -5.17 8.86
C PHE A 52 15.62 -4.92 7.42
N HIS A 53 15.33 -3.76 6.85
CA HIS A 53 15.74 -3.41 5.49
C HIS A 53 16.24 -1.97 5.40
N ALA A 54 17.39 -1.77 4.75
CA ALA A 54 18.07 -0.47 4.74
C ALA A 54 17.39 0.61 3.90
N GLN A 55 16.52 0.22 2.95
CA GLN A 55 15.94 1.13 1.96
C GLN A 55 14.41 1.15 1.94
N VAL A 56 13.76 0.30 2.74
CA VAL A 56 12.31 0.13 2.77
C VAL A 56 11.94 0.05 4.23
N SER A 57 11.22 1.06 4.70
CA SER A 57 10.76 1.09 6.09
C SER A 57 9.38 0.47 6.24
N ASP A 58 8.61 0.41 5.17
CA ASP A 58 7.23 -0.01 5.25
C ASP A 58 6.81 -0.73 3.95
N ILE A 59 5.91 -1.69 4.11
CA ILE A 59 5.33 -2.46 3.01
C ILE A 59 3.81 -2.44 3.14
N MET A 60 3.13 -2.05 2.07
CA MET A 60 1.69 -2.16 1.94
C MET A 60 1.37 -3.28 0.94
N LEU A 61 0.82 -4.38 1.44
CA LEU A 61 0.26 -5.45 0.61
C LEU A 61 -1.20 -5.13 0.31
N ILE A 62 -1.49 -4.97 -0.97
CA ILE A 62 -2.83 -4.77 -1.49
C ILE A 62 -3.27 -6.03 -2.22
N SER A 63 -4.41 -6.58 -1.85
CA SER A 63 -5.06 -7.64 -2.63
C SER A 63 -6.32 -7.10 -3.31
N CYS A 64 -6.58 -7.49 -4.56
CA CYS A 64 -7.76 -7.10 -5.30
C CYS A 64 -8.13 -8.13 -6.38
N ASN A 65 -9.34 -8.04 -6.94
CA ASN A 65 -9.76 -8.86 -8.10
C ASN A 65 -9.65 -8.12 -9.44
N ASP A 66 -9.62 -6.78 -9.40
CA ASP A 66 -9.59 -5.88 -10.55
C ASP A 66 -8.50 -4.83 -10.31
N LEU A 67 -7.52 -4.76 -11.22
CA LEU A 67 -6.42 -3.81 -11.13
C LEU A 67 -6.88 -2.35 -11.26
N ASN A 68 -8.05 -2.08 -11.84
CA ASN A 68 -8.61 -0.72 -11.85
C ASN A 68 -8.98 -0.26 -10.44
N GLN A 69 -9.51 -1.16 -9.59
CA GLN A 69 -9.82 -0.82 -8.19
C GLN A 69 -8.56 -0.52 -7.39
N TYR A 70 -7.50 -1.31 -7.61
CA TYR A 70 -6.17 -0.99 -7.08
C TYR A 70 -5.66 0.37 -7.58
N TYR A 71 -5.77 0.65 -8.88
CA TYR A 71 -5.32 1.91 -9.47
C TYR A 71 -6.05 3.10 -8.86
N PHE A 72 -7.38 3.07 -8.79
CA PHE A 72 -8.18 4.15 -8.18
C PHE A 72 -7.94 4.31 -6.69
N PHE A 73 -7.64 3.22 -5.97
CA PHE A 73 -7.21 3.27 -4.58
C PHE A 73 -5.87 4.02 -4.44
N MET A 74 -4.89 3.69 -5.28
CA MET A 74 -3.59 4.36 -5.27
C MET A 74 -3.69 5.83 -5.70
N GLU A 75 -4.50 6.17 -6.69
CA GLU A 75 -4.76 7.57 -7.07
C GLU A 75 -5.35 8.36 -5.91
N ALA A 76 -6.36 7.81 -5.23
CA ALA A 76 -6.95 8.45 -4.06
C ALA A 76 -5.93 8.66 -2.92
N LEU A 77 -5.02 7.72 -2.70
CA LEU A 77 -3.92 7.90 -1.73
C LEU A 77 -2.92 8.96 -2.18
N ARG A 78 -2.59 9.01 -3.48
CA ARG A 78 -1.65 9.97 -4.06
C ARG A 78 -2.15 11.41 -3.94
N ASP A 79 -3.47 11.61 -3.95
CA ASP A 79 -4.10 12.92 -3.72
C ASP A 79 -4.01 13.39 -2.26
N THR A 80 -3.56 12.55 -1.33
CA THR A 80 -3.36 12.94 0.07
C THR A 80 -2.00 13.58 0.31
N GLU A 81 -1.87 14.21 1.48
CA GLU A 81 -0.60 14.70 2.02
C GLU A 81 0.44 13.59 2.22
N LEU A 82 0.06 12.31 2.17
CA LEU A 82 1.02 11.21 2.33
C LEU A 82 2.02 11.21 1.18
N PHE A 83 1.55 11.48 -0.03
CA PHE A 83 2.37 11.51 -1.26
C PHE A 83 2.68 12.93 -1.73
N SER A 84 1.85 13.93 -1.42
CA SER A 84 2.11 15.32 -1.84
C SER A 84 3.07 16.09 -0.93
N LYS A 85 3.34 15.60 0.29
CA LYS A 85 4.44 16.07 1.16
C LYS A 85 5.58 15.06 1.13
N PRO A 86 6.82 15.47 1.47
CA PRO A 86 7.98 14.57 1.51
C PRO A 86 7.94 13.68 2.77
N TYR A 87 6.84 12.96 2.99
CA TYR A 87 6.68 12.03 4.10
C TYR A 87 7.16 10.64 3.76
N ILE A 88 6.92 10.20 2.52
CA ILE A 88 7.41 8.91 2.03
C ILE A 88 8.04 9.07 0.65
N GLU A 89 8.94 8.15 0.34
CA GLU A 89 9.45 7.90 -1.00
C GLU A 89 8.98 6.52 -1.44
N LEU A 90 8.31 6.45 -2.60
CA LEU A 90 7.91 5.18 -3.20
C LEU A 90 9.15 4.49 -3.77
N LYS A 91 9.45 3.28 -3.29
CA LYS A 91 10.62 2.50 -3.70
C LYS A 91 10.31 1.54 -4.83
N ASP A 92 9.19 0.82 -4.73
CA ASP A 92 8.77 -0.12 -5.76
C ASP A 92 7.28 -0.44 -5.67
N VAL A 93 6.73 -0.98 -6.76
CA VAL A 93 5.38 -1.53 -6.87
C VAL A 93 5.46 -2.86 -7.63
N ILE A 94 5.27 -3.96 -6.91
CA ILE A 94 5.40 -5.32 -7.46
C ILE A 94 4.00 -5.94 -7.57
N VAL A 95 3.46 -5.99 -8.79
CA VAL A 95 2.16 -6.64 -9.07
C VAL A 95 2.37 -8.13 -9.29
N THR A 96 1.60 -8.95 -8.58
CA THR A 96 1.74 -10.41 -8.58
C THR A 96 0.38 -11.12 -8.66
N ARG A 97 0.41 -12.42 -8.94
CA ARG A 97 -0.75 -13.32 -8.80
C ARG A 97 -0.45 -14.36 -7.73
N GLU A 98 -1.25 -14.38 -6.68
CA GLU A 98 -1.12 -15.38 -5.62
C GLU A 98 -1.40 -16.78 -6.20
N ASN A 99 -0.46 -17.71 -6.03
CA ASN A 99 -0.57 -19.09 -6.51
C ASN A 99 -0.96 -19.22 -8.00
N GLY A 100 -0.53 -18.29 -8.86
CA GLY A 100 -0.94 -18.24 -10.28
C GLY A 100 -0.68 -19.53 -11.07
N TYR A 101 0.31 -20.33 -10.67
CA TYR A 101 0.59 -21.63 -11.26
C TYR A 101 -0.60 -22.60 -11.17
N ARG A 102 -1.38 -22.57 -10.07
CA ARG A 102 -2.54 -23.47 -9.88
C ARG A 102 -3.65 -23.19 -10.88
N ASP A 103 -3.87 -21.92 -11.20
CA ASP A 103 -4.87 -21.51 -12.19
C ASP A 103 -4.45 -21.96 -13.60
N TYR A 104 -3.16 -21.81 -13.93
CA TYR A 104 -2.62 -22.33 -15.19
C TYR A 104 -2.76 -23.86 -15.30
N GLU A 105 -2.47 -24.60 -14.23
CA GLU A 105 -2.62 -26.05 -14.22
C GLU A 105 -4.07 -26.53 -14.40
N ALA A 106 -5.04 -25.77 -13.89
CA ALA A 106 -6.46 -26.11 -13.96
C ALA A 106 -7.14 -25.70 -15.28
N ASN A 107 -6.74 -24.56 -15.85
CA ASN A 107 -7.48 -23.91 -16.94
C ASN A 107 -6.64 -23.58 -18.19
N GLY A 108 -5.31 -23.62 -18.09
CA GLY A 108 -4.39 -23.16 -19.14
C GLY A 108 -3.69 -24.27 -19.92
N LYS A 109 -4.07 -25.53 -19.67
CA LYS A 109 -3.63 -26.70 -20.45
C LYS A 109 -4.65 -27.05 -21.52
#